data_AF-A0A4U0S4I1-F1
#
_entry.id   AF-A0A4U0S4I1-F1
#
_cell.length_a   1.000
_cell.length_b   1.000
_cell.length_c   1.000
_cell.angle_alpha   90.00
_cell.angle_beta   90.00
_cell.angle_gamma   90.00
#
_symmetry.space_group_name_H-M   'P 1'
#
loop_
_entity.id
_entity.type
_entity.pdbx_description
1 polymer ?
#
loop_
_entity_poly.entity_id
_entity_poly.type
_entity_poly.pdbx_seq_one_letter_code
_entity_poly.pdbx_strand_id
1 'polypeptide(L)' 'MEKHGRLWIRVSRDSGKTWGPKLTVSTGDPLPVRDDGVVYPPCECPRCRPEREAERRTAARILGRRSSMCRGAPGCW' A
#
# COMPACT_ATOMS: atom_id res chain seq x y z
N MET A 1 -29.15 -7.31 -7.65
CA MET A 1 -27.87 -7.10 -8.35
C MET A 1 -27.36 -8.45 -8.79
N GLU A 2 -27.49 -8.78 -10.07
CA GLU A 2 -26.99 -10.04 -10.61
C GLU A 2 -25.46 -9.98 -10.76
N LYS A 3 -24.77 -10.97 -10.16
CA LYS A 3 -23.31 -11.09 -10.24
C LYS A 3 -22.94 -11.89 -11.49
N HIS A 4 -22.78 -11.21 -12.62
CA HIS A 4 -22.36 -11.84 -13.87
C HIS A 4 -20.83 -11.86 -13.96
N GLY A 5 -20.24 -13.05 -13.82
CA GLY A 5 -18.81 -13.28 -14.04
C GLY A 5 -18.08 -13.75 -12.78
N ARG A 6 -17.42 -14.91 -12.89
CA ARG A 6 -16.50 -15.43 -11.88
C ARG A 6 -15.12 -15.55 -12.51
N LEU A 7 -14.19 -14.77 -12.01
CA LEU A 7 -12.77 -14.85 -12.37
C LEU A 7 -12.03 -15.55 -11.24
N TRP A 8 -10.84 -16.08 -11.55
CA TRP A 8 -9.87 -16.43 -10.54
C TRP A 8 -8.55 -15.74 -10.82
N ILE A 9 -7.88 -15.30 -9.76
CA ILE A 9 -6.64 -14.53 -9.81
C ILE A 9 -5.64 -15.18 -8.85
N ARG A 10 -4.36 -15.17 -9.22
CA ARG A 10 -3.25 -15.43 -8.30
C ARG A 10 -2.28 -14.25 -8.40
N VAL A 11 -1.69 -13.87 -7.28
CA VAL A 11 -0.74 -12.75 -7.21
C VAL A 11 0.64 -13.29 -6.88
N SER A 12 1.63 -12.91 -7.69
CA SER A 12 3.04 -13.10 -7.38
C SER A 12 3.60 -11.80 -6.79
N ARG A 13 4.46 -11.93 -5.78
CA ARG A 13 5.17 -10.79 -5.15
C ARG A 13 6.67 -10.79 -5.43
N ASP A 14 7.17 -11.79 -6.15
CA ASP A 14 8.59 -12.06 -6.38
C ASP A 14 8.89 -12.24 -7.88
N SER A 15 8.26 -11.39 -8.70
CA SER A 15 8.44 -11.34 -10.16
C SER A 15 8.11 -12.65 -10.87
N GLY A 16 7.08 -13.35 -10.39
CA GLY A 16 6.56 -14.58 -11.01
C GLY A 16 7.22 -15.86 -10.52
N LYS A 17 8.17 -15.80 -9.57
CA LYS A 17 8.85 -16.99 -9.03
C LYS A 17 7.91 -17.85 -8.20
N THR A 18 7.09 -17.24 -7.35
CA THR A 18 6.05 -17.91 -6.57
C THR A 18 4.72 -17.20 -6.72
N TRP A 19 3.65 -17.97 -6.54
CA TRP A 19 2.28 -17.52 -6.71
C TRP A 19 1.48 -17.83 -5.46
N GLY A 20 0.82 -16.81 -4.92
CA GLY A 20 -0.07 -16.95 -3.78
C GLY A 20 -1.30 -17.84 -4.05
N PRO A 21 -2.22 -17.92 -3.09
CA PRO A 21 -3.42 -18.74 -3.20
C PRO A 21 -4.34 -18.23 -4.33
N LYS A 22 -5.23 -19.12 -4.79
CA LYS A 22 -6.27 -18.79 -5.76
C LYS A 22 -7.33 -17.91 -5.11
N LEU A 23 -7.47 -16.68 -5.59
CA LEU A 23 -8.54 -15.76 -5.23
C LEU A 23 -9.66 -15.86 -6.26
N THR A 24 -10.86 -16.23 -5.81
CA THR A 24 -12.06 -16.16 -6.64
C THR A 24 -12.72 -14.81 -6.44
N VAL A 25 -12.96 -14.10 -7.55
CA VAL A 25 -13.60 -12.79 -7.55
C VAL A 25 -14.83 -12.82 -8.43
N SER A 26 -15.93 -12.25 -7.97
CA SER A 26 -17.13 -12.07 -8.76
C SER A 26 -17.45 -10.59 -8.93
N THR A 27 -18.08 -10.28 -10.07
CA THR A 27 -18.50 -8.90 -10.37
C THR A 27 -19.44 -8.39 -9.29
N GLY A 28 -19.12 -7.22 -8.71
CA GLY A 28 -19.87 -6.62 -7.62
C GLY A 28 -19.42 -7.02 -6.21
N ASP A 29 -18.41 -7.88 -6.06
CA ASP A 29 -17.77 -8.08 -4.77
C ASP A 29 -16.89 -6.88 -4.41
N PRO A 30 -16.89 -6.42 -3.15
CA PRO A 30 -15.88 -5.48 -2.68
C PRO A 30 -14.50 -6.11 -2.86
N LEU A 31 -13.59 -5.39 -3.52
CA LEU A 31 -12.21 -5.85 -3.65
C LEU A 31 -11.64 -6.01 -2.23
N PRO A 32 -10.97 -7.13 -1.92
CA PRO A 32 -10.35 -7.29 -0.61
C PRO A 32 -9.28 -6.21 -0.46
N VAL A 33 -9.56 -5.24 0.42
CA VAL A 33 -8.58 -4.24 0.85
C VAL A 33 -7.47 -5.02 1.57
N ARG A 34 -6.22 -4.74 1.22
CA ARG A 34 -5.07 -5.36 1.88
C ARG A 34 -4.96 -4.82 3.31
N ASP A 35 -5.28 -5.66 4.28
CA ASP A 35 -5.08 -5.40 5.71
C ASP A 35 -3.65 -5.67 6.21
N ASP A 36 -2.70 -6.01 5.32
CA ASP A 36 -1.31 -6.27 5.71
C ASP A 36 -0.50 -5.01 6.05
N GLY A 37 -1.15 -3.84 6.16
CA GLY A 37 -0.50 -2.55 6.44
C GLY A 37 0.41 -2.06 5.31
N VAL A 38 0.44 -2.77 4.19
CA VAL A 38 1.32 -2.49 3.06
C VAL A 38 0.59 -1.63 2.04
N VAL A 39 0.94 -0.34 2.01
CA VAL A 39 0.44 0.61 1.01
C VAL A 39 0.92 0.22 -0.39
N TYR A 40 -0.03 -0.03 -1.29
CA TYR A 40 0.24 -0.33 -2.69
C TYR A 40 0.71 0.93 -3.46
N PRO A 41 1.70 0.82 -4.37
CA PRO A 41 2.45 -0.38 -4.71
C PRO A 41 3.59 -0.68 -3.71
N PRO A 42 3.75 -1.93 -3.24
CA PRO A 42 4.85 -2.30 -2.37
C PRO A 42 6.11 -2.67 -3.14
N CYS A 43 6.29 -2.12 -4.33
CA CYS A 43 7.36 -2.56 -5.21
C CYS A 43 8.72 -2.18 -4.62
N GLU A 44 9.55 -3.18 -4.31
CA GLU A 44 10.95 -3.02 -3.88
C GLU A 44 11.95 -3.42 -4.99
N CYS A 45 11.48 -3.57 -6.23
CA CYS A 45 12.36 -3.89 -7.33
C CYS A 45 13.37 -2.75 -7.57
N PRO A 46 14.55 -3.04 -8.17
CA PRO A 46 15.58 -2.02 -8.43
C PRO A 46 15.08 -0.79 -9.20
N ARG A 47 14.02 -0.94 -10.00
CA ARG A 47 13.39 0.16 -10.75
C ARG A 47 12.56 1.09 -9.88
N CYS A 48 11.80 0.57 -8.91
CA CYS A 48 10.85 1.35 -8.10
C CYS A 48 11.43 1.83 -6.76
N ARG A 49 12.47 1.16 -6.26
CA ARG A 49 13.11 1.47 -4.99
C ARG A 49 13.58 2.94 -4.85
N PRO A 50 14.22 3.57 -5.85
CA PRO A 50 14.74 4.93 -5.70
C PRO A 50 13.64 5.98 -5.43
N GLU A 51 12.52 5.88 -6.15
CA GLU A 51 11.37 6.77 -6.02
C GLU A 51 10.69 6.62 -4.65
N ARG A 52 10.45 5.38 -4.22
CA ARG A 52 9.88 5.08 -2.88
C ARG A 52 10.75 5.59 -1.73
N GLU A 53 12.07 5.50 -1.84
CA GLU A 53 12.97 6.08 -0.84
C GLU A 53 12.90 7.62 -0.82
N ALA A 54 12.68 8.27 -1.96
CA ALA A 54 12.47 9.71 -2.04
C ALA A 54 11.13 10.14 -1.42
N GLU A 55 10.05 9.41 -1.70
CA GLU A 55 8.74 9.62 -1.08
C GLU A 55 8.79 9.45 0.45
N ARG A 56 9.40 8.36 0.95
CA ARG A 56 9.58 8.12 2.40
C ARG A 56 10.36 9.24 3.07
N ARG A 57 11.45 9.72 2.45
CA ARG A 57 12.23 10.86 2.96
C ARG A 57 11.41 12.14 3.01
N THR A 58 10.62 12.40 1.98
CA THR A 58 9.71 13.56 1.92
C THR A 58 8.63 13.48 2.98
N ALA A 59 7.97 12.33 3.11
CA ALA A 59 6.96 12.07 4.14
C ALA A 59 7.55 12.23 5.55
N ALA A 60 8.74 11.66 5.82
CA ALA A 60 9.43 11.81 7.10
C ALA A 60 9.74 13.27 7.41
N ARG A 61 10.15 14.08 6.42
CA ARG A 61 10.33 15.53 6.59
C ARG A 61 9.03 16.25 6.90
N ILE A 62 7.94 15.95 6.20
CA ILE A 62 6.63 16.57 6.42
C ILE A 62 6.09 16.22 7.82
N LEU A 63 6.17 14.95 8.21
CA LEU A 63 5.73 14.49 9.53
C LEU A 63 6.63 15.05 10.64
N GLY A 64 7.95 15.05 10.45
CA GLY A 64 8.91 15.68 11.37
C GLY A 64 8.67 17.19 11.54
N ARG A 65 8.30 17.88 10.46
CA ARG A 65 7.94 19.32 10.48
C ARG A 65 6.62 19.57 11.21
N ARG A 66 5.62 18.68 11.09
CA ARG A 66 4.39 18.75 11.90
C ARG A 66 4.70 18.56 13.39
N SER A 67 5.57 17.61 13.74
CA SER A 67 5.98 17.38 15.13
C SER A 67 6.77 18.54 15.74
N SER A 68 7.58 19.26 14.96
CA SER A 68 8.23 20.49 15.44
C SER A 68 7.26 21.65 15.63
N MET A 69 6.17 21.69 14.86
CA MET A 69 5.16 22.75 14.93
C MET A 69 4.30 22.65 16.20
N CYS A 70 4.03 21.44 16.69
CA CYS A 70 3.32 21.23 17.97
C CYS A 70 4.19 21.55 19.20
N ARG A 71 5.53 21.45 19.10
CA ARG A 71 6.44 21.76 20.22
C ARG A 71 6.64 23.26 20.49
N GLY A 72 6.13 24.14 19.63
CA GLY A 72 6.23 25.59 19.78
C GLY A 72 4.90 26.28 20.13
N ALA A 73 3.81 25.54 20.30
CA ALA A 73 2.51 26.12 20.63
C ALA A 73 2.34 26.23 22.17
N PRO A 74 1.96 27.41 22.71
CA PRO A 74 1.63 27.53 24.13
C PRO A 74 0.37 26.69 24.42
N GLY A 75 0.50 25.67 25.26
CA GLY A 75 -0.62 24.82 25.71
C GLY A 75 -0.43 23.31 25.61
N CYS A 76 0.71 22.81 25.15
CA CYS A 76 1.03 21.38 25.19
C CYS A 76 1.75 21.03 26.51
N TRP A 77 1.01 20.46 27.46
CA TRP A 77 1.54 19.76 28.65
C TRP A 77 1.21 18.26 28.51
#